data_AF-A0A6S7FR99-F1
#
_entry.id   AF-A0A6S7FR99-F1
#
_cell.length_a   1.000
_cell.length_b   1.000
_cell.length_c   1.000
_cell.angle_alpha   90.00
_cell.angle_beta   90.00
_cell.angle_gamma   90.00
#
_symmetry.space_group_name_H-M   'P 1'
#
loop_
_entity.id
_entity.type
_entity.pdbx_description
1 polymer ?
#
loop_
_entity_poly.entity_id
_entity_poly.type
_entity_poly.pdbx_seq_one_letter_code
_entity_poly.pdbx_strand_id
1 'polypeptide(L)'
;MGSEVALAEQFQISFTEPWKDLITTSITQLDEVESLLKNYPPPLPSIDQIKSALNHLNHSKATGADGVPARLLKRFSSVLAPIVHDIITAIALISGCPAGVPQGSALSLTLFNIHIDDLDTSVPEDLEVSTYKYADDCTQSECIMKGECSNMQKVLDSVQNWSNANRMKLNAKKTKDKWICFGKSIPQPPNLFTGDVMIERVNSFKLLGVSCQSNMKWNSQIKEITRKGNRRLCHLRQCRKAHLPTEVGMATYCTKIRPLLEYAAQVWGALLQYLVNDRERIQRRSLRIIGLPVDILPPLSERRDKLTLREMEAITQDVNHPCHHLVPIAQKHDYSTRTKEIGSNVGHIISRT
;
A
#
# COMPACT_ATOMS: atom_id res chain seq x y z
N MET A 1 24.75 -17.88 14.03
CA MET A 1 25.40 -18.66 12.96
C MET A 1 24.49 -19.75 12.39
N GLY A 2 24.18 -20.86 13.08
CA GLY A 2 23.37 -21.96 12.47
C GLY A 2 21.96 -21.57 11.98
N SER A 3 21.25 -20.71 12.72
CA SER A 3 19.92 -20.22 12.31
C SER A 3 19.95 -19.15 11.21
N GLU A 4 21.07 -18.44 11.08
CA GLU A 4 21.24 -17.38 10.06
C GLU A 4 21.59 -17.96 8.71
N VAL A 5 22.39 -19.04 8.68
CA VAL A 5 22.70 -19.79 7.47
C VAL A 5 21.42 -20.44 6.92
N ALA A 6 20.62 -21.06 7.77
CA ALA A 6 19.34 -21.66 7.38
C ALA A 6 18.35 -20.61 6.79
N LEU A 7 18.33 -19.40 7.35
CA LEU A 7 17.48 -18.31 6.84
C LEU A 7 17.99 -17.80 5.48
N ALA A 8 19.31 -17.66 5.33
CA ALA A 8 19.94 -17.26 4.07
C ALA A 8 19.70 -18.30 2.96
N GLU A 9 19.79 -19.59 3.28
CA GLU A 9 19.46 -20.68 2.36
C GLU A 9 17.98 -20.67 1.97
N GLN A 10 17.07 -20.41 2.91
CA GLN A 10 15.64 -20.24 2.60
C GLN A 10 15.38 -19.05 1.66
N PHE A 11 16.08 -17.93 1.85
CA PHE A 11 16.00 -16.80 0.92
C PHE A 11 16.50 -17.19 -0.47
N GLN A 12 17.65 -17.84 -0.56
CA GLN A 12 18.21 -18.31 -1.83
C GLN A 12 17.26 -19.25 -2.56
N ILE A 13 16.66 -20.21 -1.85
CA ILE A 13 15.66 -21.12 -2.43
C ILE A 13 14.44 -20.35 -2.93
N SER A 14 13.87 -19.46 -2.11
CA SER A 14 12.70 -18.66 -2.50
C SER A 14 12.95 -17.79 -3.75
N PHE A 15 14.16 -17.22 -3.87
CA PHE A 15 14.54 -16.39 -5.03
C PHE A 15 14.82 -17.20 -6.30
N THR A 16 15.24 -18.47 -6.18
CA THR A 16 15.67 -19.29 -7.32
C THR A 16 14.64 -20.31 -7.77
N GLU A 17 13.77 -20.81 -6.88
CA GLU A 17 12.72 -21.81 -7.16
C GLU A 17 11.84 -21.46 -8.39
N PRO A 18 11.32 -20.24 -8.54
CA PRO A 18 10.49 -19.88 -9.70
C PRO A 18 11.22 -19.94 -11.05
N TRP A 19 12.54 -20.06 -11.03
CA TRP A 19 13.41 -19.98 -12.22
C TRP A 19 14.14 -21.29 -12.52
N LYS A 20 14.06 -22.30 -11.64
CA LYS A 20 14.73 -23.60 -11.84
C LYS A 20 14.33 -24.27 -13.15
N ASP A 21 13.06 -24.11 -13.55
CA ASP A 21 12.51 -24.68 -14.79
C ASP A 21 12.72 -23.79 -16.04
N LEU A 22 13.16 -22.53 -15.87
CA LEU A 22 13.52 -21.62 -16.98
C LEU A 22 15.01 -21.74 -17.36
N ILE A 23 15.84 -22.27 -16.47
CA ILE A 23 17.29 -22.45 -16.64
C ILE A 23 17.64 -23.68 -17.51
N THR A 24 16.65 -24.44 -18.00
CA THR A 24 16.88 -25.69 -18.77
C THR A 24 17.31 -25.52 -20.22
N THR A 25 17.46 -24.29 -20.73
CA THR A 25 18.09 -24.08 -22.04
C THR A 25 19.52 -23.66 -21.78
N SER A 26 20.47 -24.57 -22.04
CA SER A 26 21.92 -24.43 -21.89
C SER A 26 22.39 -22.97 -21.85
N ILE A 27 22.48 -22.40 -20.64
CA ILE A 27 23.16 -21.14 -20.42
C ILE A 27 24.64 -21.47 -20.63
N THR A 28 25.19 -21.04 -21.76
CA THR A 28 26.64 -20.79 -21.93
C THR A 28 27.19 -20.22 -20.62
N GLN A 29 28.36 -20.66 -20.16
CA GLN A 29 28.89 -20.31 -18.84
C GLN A 29 28.67 -18.81 -18.53
N LEU A 30 28.24 -18.45 -17.31
CA LEU A 30 27.89 -17.06 -16.94
C LEU A 30 28.95 -16.04 -17.41
N ASP A 31 30.23 -16.41 -17.38
CA ASP A 31 31.35 -15.61 -17.90
C ASP A 31 31.26 -15.31 -19.41
N GLU A 32 30.79 -16.26 -20.22
CA GLU A 32 30.53 -16.06 -21.66
C GLU A 32 29.34 -15.12 -21.88
N VAL A 33 28.31 -15.21 -21.04
CA VAL A 33 27.12 -14.35 -21.11
C VAL A 33 27.46 -12.91 -20.72
N GLU A 34 28.22 -12.72 -19.64
CA GLU A 34 28.72 -11.41 -19.24
C GLU A 34 29.61 -10.79 -20.32
N SER A 35 30.43 -11.60 -20.99
CA SER A 35 31.24 -11.17 -22.14
C SER A 35 30.36 -10.72 -23.32
N LEU A 36 29.29 -11.44 -23.63
CA LEU A 36 28.31 -11.08 -24.68
C LEU A 36 27.53 -9.80 -24.35
N LEU A 37 27.20 -9.59 -23.07
CA LEU A 37 26.41 -8.44 -22.59
C LEU A 37 27.26 -7.23 -22.19
N LYS A 38 28.61 -7.32 -22.27
CA LYS A 38 29.56 -6.28 -21.85
C LYS A 38 29.33 -4.91 -22.49
N ASN A 39 28.74 -4.89 -23.69
CA ASN A 39 28.41 -3.68 -24.46
C ASN A 39 26.89 -3.44 -24.61
N TYR A 40 26.05 -4.21 -23.92
CA TYR A 40 24.60 -4.07 -23.99
C TYR A 40 24.15 -2.81 -23.22
N PRO A 41 23.46 -1.84 -23.84
CA PRO A 41 23.00 -0.65 -23.14
C PRO A 41 21.58 -0.85 -22.56
N PRO A 42 21.32 -0.50 -21.29
CA PRO A 42 22.28 -0.02 -20.28
C PRO A 42 23.19 -1.14 -19.76
N PRO A 43 24.42 -0.81 -19.32
CA PRO A 43 25.37 -1.82 -18.83
C PRO A 43 24.79 -2.55 -17.61
N LEU A 44 25.14 -3.84 -17.49
CA LEU A 44 24.77 -4.64 -16.34
C LEU A 44 25.38 -4.06 -15.05
N PRO A 45 24.60 -3.96 -13.96
CA PRO A 45 25.14 -3.51 -12.68
C PRO A 45 26.10 -4.56 -12.11
N SER A 46 27.21 -4.14 -11.53
CA SER A 46 28.13 -5.06 -10.85
C SER A 46 27.56 -5.56 -9.52
N ILE A 47 28.08 -6.69 -9.03
CA ILE A 47 27.74 -7.23 -7.70
C ILE A 47 27.92 -6.17 -6.60
N ASP A 48 28.97 -5.36 -6.66
CA ASP A 48 29.21 -4.29 -5.67
C ASP A 48 28.17 -3.16 -5.77
N GLN A 49 27.74 -2.81 -6.99
CA GLN A 49 26.67 -1.83 -7.18
C GLN A 49 25.35 -2.34 -6.62
N ILE A 50 25.02 -3.62 -6.85
CA ILE A 50 23.82 -4.25 -6.30
C ILE A 50 23.89 -4.31 -4.77
N LYS A 51 25.04 -4.74 -4.22
CA LYS A 51 25.26 -4.78 -2.77
C LYS A 51 25.12 -3.41 -2.14
N SER A 52 25.66 -2.37 -2.78
CA SER A 52 25.49 -0.99 -2.34
C SER A 52 24.02 -0.58 -2.34
N ALA A 53 23.29 -0.84 -3.44
CA ALA A 53 21.88 -0.51 -3.54
C ALA A 53 21.04 -1.21 -2.45
N LEU A 54 21.30 -2.50 -2.18
CA LEU A 54 20.65 -3.25 -1.11
C LEU A 54 20.92 -2.64 0.28
N ASN A 55 22.15 -2.19 0.55
CA ASN A 55 22.52 -1.58 1.83
C ASN A 55 21.85 -0.23 2.08
N HIS A 56 21.57 0.53 1.02
CA HIS A 56 20.98 1.87 1.12
C HIS A 56 19.45 1.88 1.21
N LEU A 57 18.77 0.74 1.00
CA LEU A 57 17.30 0.63 1.03
C LEU A 57 16.65 1.32 2.25
N ASN A 58 15.53 2.01 2.12
CA ASN A 58 14.89 2.57 3.33
C ASN A 58 14.35 1.46 4.27
N HIS A 59 14.61 1.55 5.58
CA HIS A 59 14.11 0.60 6.59
C HIS A 59 12.59 0.63 6.75
N SER A 60 11.95 1.78 6.50
CA SER A 60 10.50 1.96 6.60
C SER A 60 9.75 1.49 5.35
N LYS A 61 10.48 0.99 4.34
CA LYS A 61 9.88 0.54 3.09
C LYS A 61 8.98 -0.67 3.31
N ALA A 62 7.78 -0.61 2.74
CA ALA A 62 6.84 -1.72 2.74
C ALA A 62 7.48 -2.98 2.11
N THR A 63 7.25 -4.13 2.74
CA THR A 63 7.66 -5.42 2.21
C THR A 63 6.96 -5.69 0.88
N GLY A 64 7.60 -6.42 -0.03
CA GLY A 64 6.94 -6.89 -1.23
C GLY A 64 5.83 -7.91 -0.92
N ALA A 65 5.21 -8.46 -1.96
CA ALA A 65 4.28 -9.59 -1.86
C ALA A 65 4.94 -10.85 -1.25
N ASP A 66 6.27 -10.91 -1.27
CA ASP A 66 7.11 -11.91 -0.61
C ASP A 66 7.16 -11.76 0.92
N GLY A 67 6.69 -10.63 1.45
CA GLY A 67 6.71 -10.32 2.88
C GLY A 67 8.11 -10.06 3.43
N VAL A 68 9.11 -9.85 2.57
CA VAL A 68 10.50 -9.67 2.99
C VAL A 68 10.77 -8.21 3.34
N PRO A 69 11.07 -7.88 4.60
CA PRO A 69 11.34 -6.50 4.99
C PRO A 69 12.73 -6.03 4.55
N ALA A 70 12.84 -4.75 4.21
CA ALA A 70 14.08 -4.13 3.75
C ALA A 70 15.27 -4.36 4.70
N ARG A 71 15.01 -4.45 6.01
CA ARG A 71 16.05 -4.79 7.02
C ARG A 71 16.74 -6.13 6.77
N LEU A 72 16.02 -7.14 6.25
CA LEU A 72 16.60 -8.45 5.94
C LEU A 72 17.40 -8.38 4.63
N LEU A 73 16.90 -7.66 3.63
CA LEU A 73 17.62 -7.41 2.38
C LEU A 73 18.98 -6.74 2.64
N LYS A 74 19.01 -5.74 3.53
CA LYS A 74 20.27 -5.12 3.99
C LYS A 74 21.20 -6.10 4.69
N ARG A 75 20.68 -6.81 5.69
CA ARG A 75 21.47 -7.71 6.53
C ARG A 75 22.16 -8.80 5.71
N PHE A 76 21.50 -9.28 4.65
CA PHE A 76 22.01 -10.34 3.79
C PHE A 76 22.51 -9.82 2.42
N SER A 77 22.84 -8.53 2.30
CA SER A 77 23.23 -7.93 1.02
C SER A 77 24.44 -8.60 0.36
N SER A 78 25.40 -9.09 1.15
CA SER A 78 26.56 -9.83 0.66
C SER A 78 26.21 -11.18 0.02
N VAL A 79 25.17 -11.84 0.52
CA VAL A 79 24.69 -13.14 0.00
C VAL A 79 23.74 -12.93 -1.18
N LEU A 80 22.91 -11.90 -1.10
CA LEU A 80 21.88 -11.63 -2.10
C LEU A 80 22.44 -10.96 -3.36
N ALA A 81 23.48 -10.13 -3.25
CA ALA A 81 23.98 -9.37 -4.40
C ALA A 81 24.45 -10.25 -5.58
N PRO A 82 25.23 -11.34 -5.38
CA PRO A 82 25.59 -12.25 -6.47
C PRO A 82 24.36 -12.93 -7.11
N ILE A 83 23.39 -13.36 -6.29
CA ILE A 83 22.16 -14.01 -6.78
C ILE A 83 21.34 -13.04 -7.64
N VAL A 84 21.20 -11.79 -7.18
CA VAL A 84 20.49 -10.75 -7.92
C VAL A 84 21.22 -10.39 -9.22
N HIS A 85 22.56 -10.37 -9.20
CA HIS A 85 23.39 -10.15 -10.40
C HIS A 85 23.13 -11.22 -11.46
N ASP A 86 23.25 -12.49 -11.08
CA ASP A 86 23.04 -13.63 -11.99
C ASP A 86 21.64 -13.60 -12.63
N ILE A 87 20.63 -13.22 -11.83
CA ILE A 87 19.25 -13.14 -12.30
C ILE A 87 19.05 -11.97 -13.27
N ILE A 88 19.62 -10.79 -12.99
CA ILE A 88 19.56 -9.65 -13.93
C ILE A 88 20.22 -10.03 -15.25
N THR A 89 21.39 -10.69 -15.19
CA THR A 89 22.14 -11.16 -16.36
C THR A 89 21.32 -12.17 -17.17
N ALA A 90 20.69 -13.15 -16.51
CA ALA A 90 19.82 -14.12 -17.18
C ALA A 90 18.57 -13.48 -17.80
N ILE A 91 17.93 -12.52 -17.12
CA ILE A 91 16.76 -11.79 -17.63
C ILE A 91 17.13 -10.97 -18.87
N ALA A 92 18.27 -10.27 -18.85
CA ALA A 92 18.76 -9.50 -19.99
C ALA A 92 18.97 -10.37 -21.23
N LEU A 93 19.49 -11.60 -21.02
CA LEU A 93 19.69 -12.59 -22.08
C LEU A 93 18.38 -13.14 -22.66
N ILE A 94 17.46 -13.59 -21.79
CA ILE A 94 16.22 -14.28 -22.21
C ILE A 94 15.23 -13.29 -22.85
N SER A 95 15.08 -12.12 -22.27
CA SER A 95 13.99 -11.22 -22.62
C SER A 95 14.28 -10.39 -23.87
N GLY A 96 15.55 -10.23 -24.24
CA GLY A 96 16.00 -9.21 -25.20
C GLY A 96 15.50 -7.81 -24.85
N CYS A 97 15.07 -7.59 -23.61
CA CYS A 97 14.35 -6.41 -23.18
C CYS A 97 15.36 -5.51 -22.46
N PRO A 98 15.71 -4.35 -23.04
CA PRO A 98 16.72 -3.46 -22.45
C PRO A 98 16.25 -2.77 -21.17
N ALA A 99 14.97 -2.87 -20.80
CA ALA A 99 14.43 -2.31 -19.57
C ALA A 99 13.19 -3.07 -19.07
N GLY A 100 13.08 -3.20 -17.74
CA GLY A 100 11.93 -3.79 -17.07
C GLY A 100 12.21 -5.17 -16.46
N VAL A 101 11.31 -5.58 -15.57
CA VAL A 101 11.37 -6.86 -14.87
C VAL A 101 10.15 -7.71 -15.23
N PRO A 102 10.28 -9.05 -15.40
CA PRO A 102 9.15 -9.89 -15.79
C PRO A 102 8.00 -9.82 -14.78
N GLN A 103 6.77 -9.58 -15.25
CA GLN A 103 5.61 -9.53 -14.37
C GLN A 103 5.31 -10.93 -13.81
N GLY A 104 5.09 -11.02 -12.50
CA GLY A 104 4.81 -12.30 -11.81
C GLY A 104 6.06 -13.01 -11.27
N SER A 105 7.25 -12.49 -11.55
CA SER A 105 8.47 -12.96 -10.89
C SER A 105 8.52 -12.50 -9.43
N ALA A 106 9.02 -13.38 -8.56
CA ALA A 106 9.19 -13.10 -7.13
C ALA A 106 10.14 -11.90 -6.87
N LEU A 107 11.14 -11.69 -7.72
CA LEU A 107 12.15 -10.64 -7.57
C LEU A 107 11.75 -9.30 -8.17
N SER A 108 10.78 -9.28 -9.08
CA SER A 108 10.45 -8.09 -9.84
C SER A 108 10.04 -6.93 -8.94
N LEU A 109 9.31 -7.21 -7.86
CA LEU A 109 8.91 -6.19 -6.90
C LEU A 109 10.08 -5.68 -6.06
N THR A 110 11.01 -6.56 -5.67
CA THR A 110 12.21 -6.19 -4.92
C THR A 110 13.14 -5.33 -5.75
N LEU A 111 13.37 -5.70 -7.01
CA LEU A 111 14.14 -4.90 -7.98
C LEU A 111 13.49 -3.54 -8.24
N PHE A 112 12.17 -3.52 -8.44
CA PHE A 112 11.44 -2.26 -8.60
C PHE A 112 11.56 -1.38 -7.35
N ASN A 113 11.45 -1.98 -6.16
CA ASN A 113 11.68 -1.28 -4.91
C ASN A 113 13.08 -0.67 -4.88
N ILE A 114 14.14 -1.43 -5.17
CA ILE A 114 15.50 -0.88 -5.21
C ILE A 114 15.58 0.31 -6.17
N HIS A 115 14.97 0.20 -7.35
CA HIS A 115 15.00 1.25 -8.36
C HIS A 115 14.30 2.56 -7.96
N ILE A 116 13.22 2.49 -7.17
CA ILE A 116 12.43 3.67 -6.75
C ILE A 116 12.86 4.22 -5.39
N ASP A 117 13.88 3.64 -4.75
CA ASP A 117 14.19 3.94 -3.35
C ASP A 117 14.65 5.38 -3.12
N ASP A 118 15.52 5.88 -4.00
CA ASP A 118 16.11 7.23 -3.96
C ASP A 118 15.18 8.34 -4.43
N LEU A 119 13.98 8.03 -4.94
CA LEU A 119 12.96 9.04 -5.29
C LEU A 119 12.70 10.01 -4.12
N ASP A 120 12.70 9.52 -2.88
CA ASP A 120 12.39 10.36 -1.71
C ASP A 120 13.49 11.42 -1.50
N THR A 121 14.73 11.09 -1.87
CA THR A 121 15.88 12.01 -1.79
C THR A 121 15.90 13.07 -2.90
N SER A 122 15.08 12.88 -3.93
CA SER A 122 14.93 13.88 -5.01
C SER A 122 14.11 15.09 -4.57
N VAL A 123 13.29 14.96 -3.52
CA VAL A 123 12.49 16.04 -2.98
C VAL A 123 13.34 16.78 -1.92
N PRO A 124 13.59 18.09 -2.09
CA PRO A 124 14.36 18.84 -1.10
C PRO A 124 13.70 18.84 0.28
N GLU A 125 14.50 18.56 1.32
CA GLU A 125 14.03 18.43 2.70
C GLU A 125 13.40 19.73 3.25
N ASP A 126 13.77 20.89 2.71
CA ASP A 126 13.27 22.22 3.09
C ASP A 126 11.84 22.50 2.62
N LEU A 127 11.28 21.67 1.74
CA LEU A 127 9.90 21.84 1.24
C LEU A 127 8.83 21.29 2.19
N GLU A 128 9.22 20.65 3.29
CA GLU A 128 8.31 20.08 4.32
C GLU A 128 7.20 19.17 3.75
N VAL A 129 7.51 18.43 2.68
CA VAL A 129 6.57 17.51 2.02
C VAL A 129 6.87 16.07 2.38
N SER A 130 5.86 15.35 2.85
CA SER A 130 5.96 13.91 3.14
C SER A 130 5.69 13.10 1.87
N THR A 131 6.53 12.08 1.63
CA THR A 131 6.40 11.15 0.50
C THR A 131 6.09 9.74 1.00
N TYR A 132 5.05 9.12 0.45
CA TYR A 132 4.60 7.77 0.76
C TYR A 132 4.56 6.92 -0.52
N LYS A 133 5.18 5.74 -0.50
CA LYS A 133 5.29 4.85 -1.66
C LYS A 133 4.65 3.50 -1.38
N TYR A 134 3.92 2.98 -2.35
CA TYR A 134 3.42 1.61 -2.39
C TYR A 134 3.53 1.06 -3.80
N ALA A 135 4.54 0.24 -4.07
CA ALA A 135 4.92 -0.12 -5.43
C ALA A 135 5.04 1.14 -6.31
N ASP A 136 4.35 1.20 -7.44
CA ASP A 136 4.34 2.35 -8.36
C ASP A 136 3.47 3.53 -7.89
N ASP A 137 2.58 3.32 -6.91
CA ASP A 137 1.77 4.39 -6.33
C ASP A 137 2.63 5.24 -5.38
N CYS A 138 2.88 6.50 -5.76
CA CYS A 138 3.53 7.51 -4.93
C CYS A 138 2.53 8.60 -4.53
N THR A 139 2.45 8.92 -3.24
CA THR A 139 1.59 9.97 -2.69
C THR A 139 2.44 10.99 -1.95
N GLN A 140 2.29 12.26 -2.30
CA GLN A 140 2.97 13.38 -1.64
C GLN A 140 1.94 14.23 -0.92
N SER A 141 2.25 14.63 0.32
CA SER A 141 1.35 15.45 1.13
C SER A 141 2.10 16.57 1.84
N GLU A 142 1.48 17.74 1.84
CA GLU A 142 1.97 18.96 2.46
C GLU A 142 0.87 19.52 3.38
N CYS A 143 1.27 20.08 4.52
CA CYS A 143 0.40 20.86 5.39
C CYS A 143 0.66 22.34 5.12
N ILE A 144 -0.37 23.08 4.70
CA ILE A 144 -0.22 24.49 4.31
C ILE A 144 -0.92 25.37 5.34
N MET A 145 -0.17 26.30 5.96
CA MET A 145 -0.76 27.24 6.90
C MET A 145 -1.51 28.35 6.15
N LYS A 146 -2.45 29.00 6.85
CA LYS A 146 -3.24 30.07 6.26
C LYS A 146 -2.33 31.24 5.85
N GLY A 147 -2.29 31.53 4.56
CA GLY A 147 -1.50 32.62 3.99
C GLY A 147 -0.21 32.15 3.29
N GLU A 148 0.14 30.87 3.43
CA GLU A 148 1.28 30.27 2.73
C GLU A 148 0.90 29.78 1.34
N CYS A 149 1.92 29.58 0.51
CA CYS A 149 1.80 28.97 -0.81
C CYS A 149 2.25 27.50 -0.75
N SER A 150 1.59 26.65 -1.52
CA SER A 150 1.99 25.25 -1.64
C SER A 150 3.34 25.11 -2.35
N ASN A 151 4.19 24.23 -1.85
CA ASN A 151 5.44 23.80 -2.49
C ASN A 151 5.24 22.64 -3.49
N MET A 152 4.01 22.11 -3.62
CA MET A 152 3.73 20.90 -4.40
C MET A 152 4.17 20.99 -5.88
N GLN A 153 4.18 22.18 -6.50
CA GLN A 153 4.71 22.32 -7.86
C GLN A 153 6.23 22.06 -7.91
N LYS A 154 7.01 22.62 -6.97
CA LYS A 154 8.47 22.38 -6.89
C LYS A 154 8.78 20.91 -6.64
N VAL A 155 7.96 20.27 -5.79
CA VAL A 155 8.06 18.83 -5.52
C VAL A 155 7.79 18.04 -6.79
N LEU A 156 6.72 18.36 -7.52
CA LEU A 156 6.35 17.70 -8.77
C LEU A 156 7.44 17.88 -9.85
N ASP A 157 8.05 19.06 -9.94
CA ASP A 157 9.17 19.33 -10.84
C ASP A 157 10.39 18.47 -10.49
N SER A 158 10.69 18.31 -9.19
CA SER A 158 11.79 17.48 -8.70
C SER A 158 11.56 16.00 -9.01
N VAL A 159 10.34 15.50 -8.79
CA VAL A 159 9.93 14.13 -9.16
C VAL A 159 10.00 13.91 -10.67
N GLN A 160 9.62 14.91 -11.47
CA GLN A 160 9.68 14.81 -12.93
C GLN A 160 11.13 14.76 -13.43
N ASN A 161 12.03 15.56 -12.84
CA ASN A 161 13.46 15.53 -13.15
C ASN A 161 14.08 14.19 -12.77
N TRP A 162 13.79 13.68 -11.57
CA TRP A 162 14.23 12.36 -11.13
C TRP A 162 13.69 11.25 -12.05
N SER A 163 12.41 11.33 -12.45
CA SER A 163 11.81 10.37 -13.37
C SER A 163 12.52 10.36 -14.72
N ASN A 164 12.82 11.55 -15.28
CA ASN A 164 13.55 11.67 -16.53
C ASN A 164 14.97 11.08 -16.42
N ALA A 165 15.69 11.38 -15.34
CA ALA A 165 17.02 10.83 -15.07
C ALA A 165 17.01 9.30 -14.96
N ASN A 166 15.96 8.73 -14.36
CA ASN A 166 15.77 7.29 -14.19
C ASN A 166 15.02 6.61 -15.33
N ARG A 167 14.80 7.32 -16.46
CA ARG A 167 14.09 6.80 -17.65
C ARG A 167 12.69 6.27 -17.34
N MET A 168 12.04 6.86 -16.34
CA MET A 168 10.67 6.60 -15.95
C MET A 168 9.73 7.69 -16.46
N LYS A 169 8.49 7.31 -16.72
CA LYS A 169 7.46 8.23 -17.22
C LYS A 169 6.37 8.43 -16.18
N LEU A 170 6.27 9.65 -15.65
CA LEU A 170 5.15 10.02 -14.79
C LEU A 170 3.84 9.99 -15.58
N ASN A 171 2.83 9.31 -15.04
CA ASN A 171 1.53 9.22 -15.69
C ASN A 171 0.62 10.36 -15.23
N ALA A 172 0.76 11.53 -15.84
CA ALA A 172 -0.03 12.72 -15.53
C ALA A 172 -1.56 12.49 -15.55
N LYS A 173 -2.07 11.55 -16.38
CA LYS A 173 -3.50 11.19 -16.40
C LYS A 173 -3.95 10.44 -15.15
N LYS A 174 -3.06 9.67 -14.52
CA LYS A 174 -3.33 8.94 -13.28
C LYS A 174 -2.99 9.76 -12.04
N THR A 175 -2.01 10.65 -12.12
CA THR A 175 -1.69 11.62 -11.06
C THR A 175 -2.86 12.58 -10.85
N LYS A 176 -3.21 12.85 -9.59
CA LYS A 176 -4.30 13.75 -9.21
C LYS A 176 -3.87 14.71 -8.13
N ASP A 177 -4.35 15.94 -8.24
CA ASP A 177 -4.23 16.96 -7.19
C ASP A 177 -5.48 16.91 -6.31
N LYS A 178 -5.29 16.93 -4.99
CA LYS A 178 -6.39 16.85 -4.03
C LYS A 178 -6.12 17.75 -2.82
N TRP A 179 -7.05 18.66 -2.59
CA TRP A 179 -7.03 19.55 -1.44
C TRP A 179 -8.03 19.10 -0.37
N ILE A 180 -7.60 19.16 0.89
CA ILE A 180 -8.42 18.91 2.07
C ILE A 180 -8.38 20.20 2.89
N CYS A 181 -9.55 20.85 3.05
CA CYS A 181 -9.67 22.07 3.84
C CYS A 181 -10.98 22.03 4.63
N PHE A 182 -10.89 22.27 5.93
CA PHE A 182 -12.03 22.37 6.84
C PHE A 182 -12.37 23.83 7.21
N GLY A 183 -11.61 24.79 6.67
CA GLY A 183 -11.84 26.21 6.87
C GLY A 183 -13.13 26.68 6.18
N LYS A 184 -13.69 27.78 6.69
CA LYS A 184 -14.87 28.43 6.06
C LYS A 184 -14.55 29.00 4.68
N SER A 185 -13.30 29.43 4.48
CA SER A 185 -12.80 29.89 3.18
C SER A 185 -12.06 28.74 2.51
N ILE A 186 -12.56 28.30 1.36
CA ILE A 186 -11.94 27.24 0.58
C ILE A 186 -10.85 27.89 -0.29
N PRO A 187 -9.57 27.50 -0.15
CA PRO A 187 -8.49 28.06 -0.96
C PRO A 187 -8.70 27.71 -2.45
N GLN A 188 -8.21 28.59 -3.33
CA GLN A 188 -8.15 28.38 -4.78
C GLN A 188 -6.69 28.34 -5.21
N PRO A 189 -6.03 27.17 -5.08
CA PRO A 189 -4.62 27.06 -5.36
C PRO A 189 -4.35 27.06 -6.87
N PRO A 190 -3.14 27.44 -7.30
CA PRO A 190 -2.71 27.30 -8.69
C PRO A 190 -2.86 25.86 -9.17
N ASN A 191 -3.13 25.66 -10.46
CA ASN A 191 -3.11 24.32 -11.04
C ASN A 191 -1.68 23.77 -11.04
N LEU A 192 -1.55 22.46 -10.82
CA LEU A 192 -0.27 21.77 -10.91
C LEU A 192 -0.03 21.27 -12.33
N PHE A 193 1.23 21.27 -12.75
CA PHE A 193 1.65 20.86 -14.09
C PHE A 193 2.81 19.89 -14.04
N THR A 194 2.80 18.92 -14.96
CA THR A 194 3.92 18.05 -15.25
C THR A 194 4.36 18.32 -16.68
N GLY A 195 5.40 19.15 -16.85
CA GLY A 195 5.69 19.76 -18.15
C GLY A 195 4.49 20.59 -18.60
N ASP A 196 4.00 20.35 -19.82
CA ASP A 196 2.85 21.07 -20.38
C ASP A 196 1.48 20.45 -20.00
N VAL A 197 1.47 19.37 -19.19
CA VAL A 197 0.23 18.66 -18.85
C VAL A 197 -0.28 19.08 -17.48
N MET A 198 -1.48 19.67 -17.45
CA MET A 198 -2.17 20.00 -16.21
C MET A 198 -2.61 18.73 -15.46
N ILE A 199 -2.31 18.66 -14.18
CA ILE A 199 -2.79 17.61 -13.27
C ILE A 199 -4.24 17.91 -12.89
N GLU A 200 -5.11 16.91 -13.04
CA GLU A 200 -6.52 17.04 -12.70
C GLU A 200 -6.70 17.19 -11.18
N ARG A 201 -7.33 18.29 -10.77
CA ARG A 201 -7.78 18.50 -9.39
C ARG A 201 -9.11 17.78 -9.12
N VAL A 202 -9.15 16.95 -8.09
CA VAL A 202 -10.31 16.09 -7.77
C VAL A 202 -10.80 16.23 -6.34
N ASN A 203 -12.12 16.13 -6.17
CA ASN A 203 -12.76 16.10 -4.84
C ASN A 203 -12.75 14.70 -4.21
N SER A 204 -12.56 13.65 -5.00
CA SER A 204 -12.44 12.27 -4.53
C SER A 204 -11.43 11.52 -5.36
N PHE A 205 -10.57 10.75 -4.70
CA PHE A 205 -9.56 9.91 -5.34
C PHE A 205 -9.55 8.54 -4.66
N LYS A 206 -9.18 7.50 -5.41
CA LYS A 206 -9.04 6.15 -4.88
C LYS A 206 -7.55 5.85 -4.70
N LEU A 207 -7.11 5.81 -3.45
CA LEU A 207 -5.75 5.46 -3.06
C LEU A 207 -5.77 4.05 -2.47
N LEU A 208 -4.99 3.13 -3.05
CA LEU A 208 -4.90 1.74 -2.58
C LEU A 208 -6.28 1.08 -2.34
N GLY A 209 -7.21 1.29 -3.27
CA GLY A 209 -8.57 0.73 -3.17
C GLY A 209 -9.53 1.45 -2.20
N VAL A 210 -9.09 2.50 -1.49
CA VAL A 210 -9.89 3.31 -0.58
C VAL A 210 -10.23 4.66 -1.20
N SER A 211 -11.52 5.00 -1.25
CA SER A 211 -11.99 6.31 -1.73
C SER A 211 -11.86 7.39 -0.65
N CYS A 212 -10.93 8.32 -0.85
CA CYS A 212 -10.69 9.48 0.00
C CYS A 212 -11.45 10.71 -0.55
N GLN A 213 -12.31 11.33 0.27
CA GLN A 213 -13.07 12.53 -0.11
C GLN A 213 -12.41 13.79 0.47
N SER A 214 -12.50 14.95 -0.20
CA SER A 214 -11.90 16.22 0.25
C SER A 214 -12.49 16.72 1.58
N ASN A 215 -13.71 16.27 1.90
CA ASN A 215 -14.37 16.55 3.17
C ASN A 215 -14.14 15.46 4.23
N MET A 216 -13.22 14.51 3.98
CA MET A 216 -12.89 13.36 4.85
C MET A 216 -14.11 12.53 5.29
N LYS A 217 -15.19 12.55 4.49
CA LYS A 217 -16.33 11.64 4.67
C LYS A 217 -16.05 10.30 4.00
N TRP A 218 -16.70 9.26 4.51
CA TRP A 218 -16.58 7.88 4.03
C TRP A 218 -17.76 7.42 3.16
N ASN A 219 -18.68 8.33 2.83
CA ASN A 219 -19.91 8.03 2.08
C ASN A 219 -19.62 7.34 0.74
N SER A 220 -18.68 7.87 -0.04
CA SER A 220 -18.32 7.29 -1.34
C SER A 220 -17.73 5.89 -1.20
N GLN A 221 -16.84 5.69 -0.22
CA GLN A 221 -16.23 4.40 0.07
C GLN A 221 -17.29 3.36 0.48
N ILE A 222 -18.14 3.70 1.45
CA ILE A 222 -19.17 2.79 1.94
C ILE A 222 -20.22 2.51 0.87
N LYS A 223 -20.61 3.50 0.06
CA LYS A 223 -21.51 3.29 -1.09
C LYS A 223 -20.92 2.32 -2.09
N GLU A 224 -19.63 2.44 -2.41
CA GLU A 224 -18.95 1.54 -3.34
C GLU A 224 -18.86 0.11 -2.79
N ILE A 225 -18.39 -0.06 -1.55
CA ILE A 225 -18.31 -1.35 -0.86
C ILE A 225 -19.69 -2.00 -0.80
N THR A 226 -20.72 -1.25 -0.40
CA THR A 226 -22.09 -1.73 -0.27
C THR A 226 -22.64 -2.19 -1.63
N ARG A 227 -22.39 -1.43 -2.70
CA ARG A 227 -22.77 -1.80 -4.07
C ARG A 227 -22.07 -3.09 -4.52
N LYS A 228 -20.76 -3.21 -4.30
CA LYS A 228 -19.99 -4.42 -4.62
C LYS A 228 -20.47 -5.62 -3.80
N GLY A 229 -20.73 -5.43 -2.50
CA GLY A 229 -21.21 -6.48 -1.60
C GLY A 229 -22.58 -6.99 -2.00
N ASN A 230 -23.51 -6.10 -2.35
CA ASN A 230 -24.84 -6.49 -2.86
C ASN A 230 -24.76 -7.33 -4.14
N ARG A 231 -23.83 -7.02 -5.06
CA ARG A 231 -23.59 -7.87 -6.24
C ARG A 231 -23.08 -9.26 -5.84
N ARG A 232 -22.12 -9.33 -4.92
CA ARG A 232 -21.52 -10.61 -4.47
C ARG A 232 -22.49 -11.52 -3.71
N LEU A 233 -23.68 -11.04 -3.32
CA LEU A 233 -24.75 -11.89 -2.80
C LEU A 233 -25.22 -12.94 -3.83
N CYS A 234 -24.95 -12.75 -5.12
CA CYS A 234 -25.25 -13.78 -6.12
C CYS A 234 -24.57 -15.11 -5.81
N HIS A 235 -23.33 -15.12 -5.29
CA HIS A 235 -22.62 -16.35 -4.93
C HIS A 235 -23.40 -17.15 -3.88
N LEU A 236 -23.92 -16.47 -2.84
CA LEU A 236 -24.73 -17.12 -1.81
C LEU A 236 -26.07 -17.63 -2.37
N ARG A 237 -26.69 -16.90 -3.30
CA ARG A 237 -27.91 -17.36 -3.97
C ARG A 237 -27.65 -18.61 -4.81
N GLN A 238 -26.48 -18.69 -5.46
CA GLN A 238 -26.06 -19.89 -6.20
C GLN A 238 -25.86 -21.08 -5.27
N CYS A 239 -25.19 -20.89 -4.12
CA CYS A 239 -25.06 -21.94 -3.10
C CYS A 239 -26.43 -22.45 -2.64
N ARG A 240 -27.36 -21.52 -2.35
CA ARG A 240 -28.73 -21.86 -1.94
C ARG A 240 -29.49 -22.60 -3.05
N LYS A 241 -29.41 -22.12 -4.29
CA LYS A 241 -30.06 -22.75 -5.46
C LYS A 241 -29.54 -24.17 -5.72
N ALA A 242 -28.26 -24.39 -5.46
CA ALA A 242 -27.61 -25.70 -5.55
C ALA A 242 -27.82 -26.59 -4.31
N HIS A 243 -28.63 -26.14 -3.33
CA HIS A 243 -28.90 -26.87 -2.09
C HIS A 243 -27.62 -27.28 -1.34
N LEU A 244 -26.58 -26.44 -1.41
CA LEU A 244 -25.33 -26.70 -0.70
C LEU A 244 -25.50 -26.52 0.81
N PRO A 245 -24.71 -27.24 1.63
CA PRO A 245 -24.74 -27.10 3.08
C PRO A 245 -24.47 -25.66 3.54
N THR A 246 -25.01 -25.30 4.71
CA THR A 246 -24.89 -23.96 5.30
C THR A 246 -23.44 -23.54 5.53
N GLU A 247 -22.56 -24.51 5.77
CA GLU A 247 -21.12 -24.34 5.98
C GLU A 247 -20.46 -23.80 4.72
N VAL A 248 -20.88 -24.27 3.53
CA VAL A 248 -20.39 -23.77 2.25
C VAL A 248 -20.87 -22.33 2.00
N GLY A 249 -22.11 -22.03 2.38
CA GLY A 249 -22.64 -20.66 2.35
C GLY A 249 -21.84 -19.72 3.26
N MET A 250 -21.52 -20.17 4.47
CA MET A 250 -20.71 -19.42 5.43
C MET A 250 -19.27 -19.22 4.95
N ALA A 251 -18.64 -20.27 4.41
CA ALA A 251 -17.32 -20.17 3.79
C ALA A 251 -17.33 -19.16 2.63
N THR A 252 -18.37 -19.18 1.80
CA THR A 252 -18.54 -18.23 0.69
C THR A 252 -18.70 -16.79 1.20
N TYR A 253 -19.48 -16.56 2.26
CA TYR A 253 -19.58 -15.25 2.89
C TYR A 253 -18.23 -14.77 3.42
N CYS A 254 -17.56 -15.60 4.21
CA CYS A 254 -16.28 -15.29 4.86
C CYS A 254 -15.13 -15.07 3.88
N THR A 255 -15.15 -15.68 2.69
CA THR A 255 -14.07 -15.59 1.70
C THR A 255 -14.36 -14.58 0.59
N LYS A 256 -15.62 -14.40 0.18
CA LYS A 256 -15.97 -13.55 -0.98
C LYS A 256 -16.64 -12.23 -0.57
N ILE A 257 -17.34 -12.16 0.56
CA ILE A 257 -18.14 -10.97 0.90
C ILE A 257 -17.52 -10.20 2.07
N ARG A 258 -17.28 -10.84 3.21
CA ARG A 258 -16.75 -10.18 4.41
C ARG A 258 -15.43 -9.42 4.15
N PRO A 259 -14.43 -9.97 3.44
CA PRO A 259 -13.17 -9.26 3.20
C PRO A 259 -13.36 -7.95 2.42
N LEU A 260 -14.32 -7.92 1.49
CA LEU A 260 -14.69 -6.69 0.79
C LEU A 260 -15.34 -5.66 1.72
N LEU A 261 -16.17 -6.11 2.66
CA LEU A 261 -16.84 -5.22 3.61
C LEU A 261 -15.86 -4.66 4.65
N GLU A 262 -14.81 -5.40 4.98
CA GLU A 262 -13.83 -5.07 6.05
C GLU A 262 -12.50 -4.51 5.51
N TYR A 263 -12.32 -4.42 4.19
CA TYR A 263 -11.08 -3.91 3.61
C TYR A 263 -10.73 -2.49 4.08
N ALA A 264 -9.52 -2.32 4.62
CA ALA A 264 -9.01 -1.08 5.20
C ALA A 264 -9.90 -0.51 6.33
N ALA A 265 -10.59 -1.37 7.09
CA ALA A 265 -11.49 -0.99 8.18
C ALA A 265 -10.89 -0.01 9.19
N GLN A 266 -9.60 -0.11 9.48
CA GLN A 266 -8.88 0.75 10.41
C GLN A 266 -8.86 2.22 9.95
N VAL A 267 -8.77 2.47 8.64
CA VAL A 267 -8.71 3.82 8.06
C VAL A 267 -10.01 4.58 8.28
N TRP A 268 -11.14 3.87 8.28
CA TRP A 268 -12.47 4.45 8.43
C TRP A 268 -13.17 3.98 9.70
N GLY A 269 -12.43 3.70 10.77
CA GLY A 269 -12.95 3.23 12.06
C GLY A 269 -14.09 4.08 12.62
N ALA A 270 -13.99 5.41 12.50
CA ALA A 270 -14.96 6.38 13.03
C ALA A 270 -16.15 6.66 12.08
N LEU A 271 -16.85 5.62 11.59
CA LEU A 271 -18.04 5.82 10.74
C LEU A 271 -19.23 6.40 11.50
N LEU A 272 -20.04 7.19 10.80
CA LEU A 272 -21.37 7.58 11.25
C LEU A 272 -22.32 6.36 11.26
N GLN A 273 -23.27 6.33 12.20
CA GLN A 273 -24.12 5.16 12.45
C GLN A 273 -24.88 4.67 11.20
N TYR A 274 -25.35 5.57 10.34
CA TYR A 274 -26.03 5.15 9.12
C TYR A 274 -25.10 4.40 8.15
N LEU A 275 -23.82 4.78 8.07
CA LEU A 275 -22.82 4.07 7.25
C LEU A 275 -22.47 2.69 7.84
N VAL A 276 -22.48 2.59 9.17
CA VAL A 276 -22.37 1.28 9.85
C VAL A 276 -23.55 0.40 9.44
N ASN A 277 -24.76 0.93 9.54
CA ASN A 277 -25.99 0.21 9.22
C ASN A 277 -26.04 -0.26 7.76
N ASP A 278 -25.52 0.53 6.80
CA ASP A 278 -25.42 0.13 5.39
C ASP A 278 -24.64 -1.18 5.22
N ARG A 279 -23.52 -1.34 5.94
CA ARG A 279 -22.70 -2.56 5.92
C ARG A 279 -23.39 -3.71 6.64
N GLU A 280 -23.95 -3.47 7.81
CA GLU A 280 -24.67 -4.49 8.61
C GLU A 280 -25.83 -5.10 7.83
N ARG A 281 -26.53 -4.31 7.00
CA ARG A 281 -27.60 -4.83 6.14
C ARG A 281 -27.10 -5.90 5.17
N ILE A 282 -25.86 -5.84 4.70
CA ILE A 282 -25.29 -6.86 3.82
C ILE A 282 -24.98 -8.14 4.59
N GLN A 283 -24.40 -8.06 5.79
CA GLN A 283 -24.17 -9.23 6.64
C GLN A 283 -25.50 -9.94 6.94
N ARG A 284 -26.51 -9.20 7.44
CA ARG A 284 -27.83 -9.75 7.73
C ARG A 284 -28.51 -10.36 6.51
N ARG A 285 -28.36 -9.74 5.32
CA ARG A 285 -28.89 -10.29 4.07
C ARG A 285 -28.14 -11.55 3.64
N SER A 286 -26.84 -11.62 3.87
CA SER A 286 -26.02 -12.81 3.60
C SER A 286 -26.50 -13.98 4.44
N LEU A 287 -26.64 -13.80 5.76
CA LEU A 287 -27.11 -14.84 6.69
C LEU A 287 -28.54 -15.32 6.35
N ARG A 288 -29.45 -14.41 6.02
CA ARG A 288 -30.80 -14.77 5.55
C ARG A 288 -30.82 -15.58 4.25
N ILE A 289 -29.89 -15.32 3.33
CA ILE A 289 -29.79 -16.11 2.10
C ILE A 289 -29.30 -17.52 2.43
N ILE A 290 -28.31 -17.65 3.31
CA ILE A 290 -27.75 -18.94 3.76
C ILE A 290 -28.78 -19.76 4.56
N GLY A 291 -29.71 -19.08 5.26
CA GLY A 291 -30.72 -19.73 6.10
C GLY A 291 -30.31 -19.81 7.58
N LEU A 292 -29.44 -18.91 8.02
CA LEU A 292 -28.94 -18.86 9.39
C LEU A 292 -29.54 -17.68 10.17
N PRO A 293 -29.62 -17.77 11.52
CA PRO A 293 -29.96 -16.65 12.38
C PRO A 293 -29.07 -15.43 12.11
N VAL A 294 -29.65 -14.22 12.15
CA VAL A 294 -28.93 -12.98 11.79
C VAL A 294 -27.91 -12.52 12.85
N ASP A 295 -28.00 -13.10 14.04
CA ASP A 295 -27.21 -12.86 15.25
C ASP A 295 -26.13 -13.93 15.48
N ILE A 296 -26.05 -14.96 14.63
CA ILE A 296 -25.01 -16.00 14.72
C ILE A 296 -23.58 -15.46 14.57
N LEU A 297 -23.44 -14.27 13.96
CA LEU A 297 -22.17 -13.56 13.83
C LEU A 297 -22.20 -12.24 14.59
N PRO A 298 -21.07 -11.84 15.21
CA PRO A 298 -20.95 -10.51 15.78
C PRO A 298 -21.10 -9.43 14.69
N PRO A 299 -21.53 -8.22 15.06
CA PRO A 299 -21.59 -7.08 14.14
C PRO A 299 -20.24 -6.80 13.47
N LEU A 300 -20.28 -6.35 12.21
CA LEU A 300 -19.10 -5.89 11.50
C LEU A 300 -18.50 -4.63 12.15
N SER A 301 -19.30 -3.85 12.88
CA SER A 301 -18.80 -2.71 13.66
C SER A 301 -17.84 -3.13 14.76
N GLU A 302 -18.19 -4.15 15.55
CA GLU A 302 -17.35 -4.61 16.65
C GLU A 302 -15.98 -5.09 16.15
N ARG A 303 -15.97 -5.82 15.03
CA ARG A 303 -14.73 -6.29 14.39
C ARG A 303 -13.88 -5.13 13.89
N ARG A 304 -14.50 -4.15 13.22
CA ARG A 304 -13.81 -2.92 12.78
C ARG A 304 -13.22 -2.16 13.98
N ASP A 305 -13.97 -2.01 15.06
CA ASP A 305 -13.54 -1.25 16.23
C ASP A 305 -12.33 -1.92 16.89
N LYS A 306 -12.37 -3.26 17.04
CA LYS A 306 -11.22 -4.05 17.50
C LYS A 306 -9.99 -3.87 16.59
N LEU A 307 -10.16 -3.94 15.28
CA LEU A 307 -9.05 -3.75 14.33
C LEU A 307 -8.47 -2.33 14.39
N THR A 308 -9.33 -1.32 14.51
CA THR A 308 -8.91 0.09 14.58
C THR A 308 -8.14 0.36 15.87
N LEU A 309 -8.66 -0.11 17.01
CA LEU A 309 -8.00 0.05 18.30
C LEU A 309 -6.64 -0.66 18.33
N ARG A 310 -6.59 -1.92 17.86
CA ARG A 310 -5.34 -2.67 17.79
C ARG A 310 -4.28 -1.97 16.93
N GLU A 311 -4.68 -1.41 15.80
CA GLU A 311 -3.77 -0.66 14.93
C GLU A 311 -3.27 0.61 15.63
N MET A 312 -4.17 1.35 16.26
CA MET A 312 -3.82 2.56 17.01
C MET A 312 -2.87 2.27 18.17
N GLU A 313 -3.11 1.19 18.91
CA GLU A 313 -2.22 0.70 19.96
C GLU A 313 -0.84 0.32 19.39
N ALA A 314 -0.80 -0.39 18.26
CA ALA A 314 0.46 -0.75 17.61
C ALA A 314 1.27 0.51 17.20
N ILE A 315 0.59 1.50 16.60
CA ILE A 315 1.22 2.76 16.20
C ILE A 315 1.74 3.53 17.43
N THR A 316 0.96 3.60 18.51
CA THR A 316 1.29 4.42 19.69
C THR A 316 2.34 3.78 20.59
N GLN A 317 2.40 2.45 20.67
CA GLN A 317 3.32 1.72 21.55
C GLN A 317 4.71 1.52 20.93
N ASP A 318 4.82 1.46 19.61
CA ASP A 318 6.10 1.31 18.92
C ASP A 318 6.57 2.67 18.36
N VAL A 319 7.59 3.24 18.99
CA VAL A 319 8.23 4.50 18.57
C VAL A 319 8.86 4.38 17.17
N ASN A 320 9.24 3.17 16.75
CA ASN A 320 9.79 2.91 15.42
C ASN A 320 8.69 2.60 14.39
N HIS A 321 7.42 2.64 14.77
CA HIS A 321 6.33 2.39 13.85
C HIS A 321 6.33 3.47 12.75
N PRO A 322 6.21 3.12 11.45
CA PRO A 322 6.27 4.09 10.35
C PRO A 322 5.25 5.23 10.50
N CYS A 323 4.09 4.95 11.08
CA CYS A 323 3.03 5.94 11.31
C CYS A 323 3.07 6.61 12.70
N HIS A 324 4.07 6.33 13.55
CA HIS A 324 4.12 6.86 14.93
C HIS A 324 4.05 8.40 14.95
N HIS A 325 4.83 9.03 14.08
CA HIS A 325 4.88 10.49 13.92
C HIS A 325 3.58 11.13 13.43
N LEU A 326 2.65 10.35 12.85
CA LEU A 326 1.35 10.84 12.38
C LEU A 326 0.29 10.87 13.47
N VAL A 327 0.50 10.14 14.56
CA VAL A 327 -0.43 10.07 15.67
C VAL A 327 -0.02 11.12 16.71
N PRO A 328 -0.84 12.15 16.96
CA PRO A 328 -0.51 13.12 18.00
C PRO A 328 -0.46 12.41 19.35
N ILE A 329 0.54 12.74 20.16
CA ILE A 329 0.54 12.38 21.58
C ILE A 329 -0.74 12.95 22.17
N ALA A 330 -1.61 12.09 22.69
CA ALA A 330 -2.89 12.51 23.25
C ALA A 330 -2.63 13.59 24.32
N GLN A 331 -2.99 14.84 24.02
CA GLN A 331 -2.92 15.90 25.01
C GLN A 331 -3.93 15.58 26.11
N LYS A 332 -3.43 15.38 27.33
CA LYS A 332 -4.30 15.34 28.51
C LYS A 332 -4.85 16.75 28.68
N HIS A 333 -6.14 16.92 28.39
CA HIS A 333 -6.86 18.12 28.72
C HIS A 333 -7.55 17.92 30.07
N ASP A 334 -7.34 18.85 31.00
CA ASP A 334 -7.99 18.84 32.33
C ASP A 334 -9.46 19.30 32.28
N TYR A 335 -10.04 19.45 31.08
CA TYR A 335 -11.42 19.86 30.90
C TYR A 335 -12.16 18.91 29.95
N SER A 336 -13.38 18.54 30.33
CA SER A 336 -14.29 17.75 29.50
C SER A 336 -15.02 18.65 28.52
N THR A 337 -14.90 18.35 27.22
CA THR A 337 -15.67 19.03 26.16
C THR A 337 -17.08 18.44 25.96
N ARG A 338 -17.50 17.48 26.81
CA ARG A 338 -18.86 16.92 26.83
C ARG A 338 -19.47 16.98 28.22
N THR A 339 -20.28 18.00 28.47
CA THR A 339 -21.39 17.93 29.42
C THR A 339 -22.61 17.33 28.71
N LYS A 340 -22.61 16.00 28.58
CA LYS A 340 -23.87 15.24 28.50
C LYS A 340 -23.66 13.99 29.31
N GLU A 341 -24.36 13.90 30.43
CA GLU A 341 -24.47 12.67 31.21
C GLU A 341 -24.93 11.55 30.27
N ILE A 342 -23.99 10.68 29.91
CA ILE A 342 -24.29 9.40 29.27
C ILE A 342 -24.25 8.40 30.42
N GLY A 343 -25.44 7.86 30.74
CA GLY A 343 -25.59 6.80 31.72
C GLY A 343 -24.54 5.71 31.50
N SER A 344 -23.98 5.25 32.61
CA SER A 344 -22.95 4.24 32.73
C SER A 344 -23.17 3.05 31.79
N ASN A 345 -22.44 3.03 30.66
CA ASN A 345 -21.80 1.83 30.11
C ASN A 345 -20.90 2.16 28.91
N VAL A 346 -19.59 2.06 29.16
CA VAL A 346 -18.50 1.63 28.27
C VAL A 346 -18.22 2.43 26.99
N GLY A 347 -16.98 2.95 26.92
CA GLY A 347 -16.21 3.00 25.67
C GLY A 347 -15.54 4.34 25.39
N HIS A 348 -14.23 4.44 25.64
CA HIS A 348 -13.37 5.57 25.29
C HIS A 348 -13.56 6.00 23.83
N ILE A 349 -14.10 7.22 23.65
CA ILE A 349 -14.18 7.88 22.35
C ILE A 349 -12.93 8.76 22.23
N ILE A 350 -12.02 8.35 21.34
CA ILE A 350 -10.85 9.14 20.92
C ILE A 350 -11.36 10.49 20.39
N SER A 351 -10.78 11.58 20.90
CA SER A 351 -11.12 12.95 20.55
C SER A 351 -10.97 13.19 19.05
N ARG A 352 -11.97 13.86 18.47
CA ARG A 352 -11.84 14.51 17.16
C ARG A 352 -11.28 15.92 17.42
N THR A 353 -10.06 16.18 16.99
CA THR A 353 -9.56 17.54 16.72
C THR A 353 -9.92 17.97 15.31
#